data_AF-A0A815X0X9-F1
#
_entry.id   AF-A0A815X0X9-F1
#
_cell.length_a   1.000
_cell.length_b   1.000
_cell.length_c   1.000
_cell.angle_alpha   90.00
_cell.angle_beta   90.00
_cell.angle_gamma   90.00
#
_symmetry.space_group_name_H-M   'P 1'
#
loop_
_entity.id
_entity.type
_entity.pdbx_description
1 polymer ?
#
loop_
_entity_poly.entity_id
_entity_poly.type
_entity_poly.pdbx_seq_one_letter_code
_entity_poly.pdbx_strand_id
1 'polypeptide(L)' 'MIKNAVTMPISQVTRERAFSKMKIIKNYLRNSMTDKRLSDLTVLAIERDFDINFERVVDKFAKNRKNCRILLL' A
#
# COMPACT_ATOMS: atom_id res chain seq x y z
N MET A 1 21.40 23.33 14.17
CA MET A 1 19.97 23.40 14.56
C MET A 1 18.98 23.49 13.39
N ILE A 2 19.36 23.97 12.19
CA ILE A 2 18.40 24.20 11.09
C ILE A 2 17.88 22.91 10.41
N LYS A 3 18.67 21.81 10.38
CA LYS A 3 18.27 20.55 9.72
C LYS A 3 17.02 19.88 10.33
N ASN A 4 16.77 20.00 11.63
CA ASN A 4 15.67 19.30 12.29
C ASN A 4 14.33 20.05 12.17
N ALA A 5 14.36 21.37 12.00
CA ALA A 5 13.17 22.20 11.88
C ALA A 5 12.42 21.96 10.56
N VAL A 6 13.14 21.63 9.48
CA VAL A 6 12.56 21.31 8.17
C VAL A 6 12.02 19.87 8.11
N THR A 7 12.59 18.93 8.88
CA THR A 7 12.14 17.53 8.93
C THR A 7 10.77 17.38 9.59
N MET A 8 10.45 18.23 10.57
CA MET A 8 9.18 18.18 11.31
C MET A 8 7.95 18.33 10.40
N PRO A 9 7.81 19.37 9.55
CA PRO A 9 6.65 19.51 8.67
C PRO A 9 6.58 18.42 7.60
N ILE A 10 7.72 17.99 7.04
CA ILE A 10 7.75 16.91 6.04
C ILE A 10 7.24 15.59 6.64
N SER A 11 7.62 15.30 7.88
CA SER A 11 7.11 14.12 8.60
C SER A 11 5.62 14.22 8.93
N GLN A 12 5.09 15.43 9.14
CA GLN A 12 3.67 15.65 9.41
C GLN A 12 2.84 15.44 8.15
N VAL A 13 3.23 16.05 7.03
CA VAL A 13 2.56 15.87 5.72
C VAL A 13 2.54 14.39 5.31
N THR A 14 3.65 13.67 5.53
CA THR A 14 3.74 12.23 5.23
C THR A 14 2.78 11.41 6.10
N ARG A 15 2.71 11.73 7.40
CA ARG A 15 1.76 11.10 8.33
C ARG A 15 0.32 11.40 7.97
N GLU A 16 -0.02 12.64 7.65
CA GLU A 16 -1.36 13.04 7.22
C GLU A 16 -1.80 12.29 5.95
N ARG A 17 -0.91 12.16 4.96
CA ARG A 17 -1.15 11.35 3.75
C ARG A 17 -1.44 9.89 4.13
N ALA A 18 -0.65 9.30 5.02
CA ALA A 18 -0.83 7.92 5.47
C ALA A 18 -2.16 7.71 6.21
N PHE A 19 -2.52 8.60 7.14
CA PHE A 19 -3.79 8.54 7.87
C PHE A 19 -5.00 8.73 6.96
N SER A 20 -4.91 9.63 5.98
CA SER A 20 -5.96 9.82 4.97
C SER A 20 -6.19 8.54 4.16
N LYS A 21 -5.12 7.89 3.68
CA LYS A 21 -5.22 6.60 2.97
C LYS A 21 -5.75 5.48 3.87
N MET A 22 -5.29 5.40 5.12
CA MET A 22 -5.75 4.41 6.09
C MET A 22 -7.25 4.55 6.37
N LYS A 23 -7.76 5.78 6.49
CA LYS A 23 -9.20 6.06 6.66
C LYS A 23 -10.04 5.59 5.47
N ILE A 24 -9.52 5.69 4.25
CA ILE A 24 -10.19 5.18 3.04
C ILE A 24 -10.21 3.64 3.04
N ILE A 25 -9.12 3.00 3.47
CA ILE A 25 -9.00 1.54 3.51
C ILE A 25 -9.88 0.93 4.61
N LYS A 26 -9.89 1.55 5.80
CA LYS A 26 -10.67 1.14 6.96
C LYS A 26 -12.07 1.76 6.89
N ASN A 27 -12.94 1.13 6.11
CA ASN A 27 -14.36 1.48 6.03
C ASN A 27 -15.21 0.69 7.05
N TYR A 28 -16.47 1.08 7.21
CA TYR A 28 -17.39 0.49 8.19
C TYR A 28 -17.46 -1.05 8.10
N LEU A 29 -17.53 -1.59 6.88
CA LEU A 29 -17.61 -3.04 6.63
C LEU A 29 -16.28 -3.77 6.84
N ARG A 30 -15.14 -3.07 6.81
CA ARG A 30 -13.78 -3.65 6.93
C ARG A 30 -13.11 -3.30 8.26
N ASN A 31 -13.86 -2.86 9.26
CA ASN A 31 -13.31 -2.40 10.54
C ASN A 31 -12.63 -3.54 11.36
N SER A 32 -12.96 -4.81 11.09
CA SER A 32 -12.44 -5.98 11.82
C SER A 32 -11.08 -6.51 11.32
N MET A 33 -10.39 -5.81 10.42
CA MET A 33 -9.11 -6.32 9.88
C MET A 33 -7.96 -6.24 10.90
N THR A 34 -7.01 -7.17 10.81
CA THR A 34 -5.77 -7.14 11.61
C THR A 34 -4.90 -5.93 11.26
N ASP A 35 -4.26 -5.32 12.26
CA ASP A 35 -3.40 -4.14 12.08
C ASP A 35 -2.24 -4.37 11.11
N LYS A 36 -1.68 -5.59 11.06
CA LYS A 36 -0.65 -5.99 10.09
C LYS A 36 -1.15 -5.80 8.66
N ARG A 37 -2.32 -6.35 8.34
CA ARG A 37 -2.94 -6.25 7.01
C ARG A 37 -3.31 -4.81 6.67
N LEU A 38 -3.79 -4.02 7.64
CA LEU A 38 -4.09 -2.60 7.44
C LEU A 38 -2.82 -1.81 7.10
N SER A 39 -1.73 -2.09 7.80
CA SER A 39 -0.43 -1.44 7.59
C SER A 39 0.13 -1.74 6.20
N ASP A 40 0.12 -3.02 5.80
CA ASP A 40 0.57 -3.45 4.48
C ASP A 40 -0.22 -2.78 3.34
N LEU A 41 -1.56 -2.73 3.47
CA LEU A 41 -2.42 -2.06 2.50
C LEU A 41 -2.19 -0.54 2.45
N THR A 42 -1.87 0.07 3.58
CA THR A 42 -1.59 1.51 3.66
C THR A 42 -0.29 1.84 2.94
N VAL A 43 0.76 1.02 3.11
CA VAL A 43 2.02 1.14 2.34
C VAL A 43 1.76 1.01 0.85
N LEU A 44 1.03 -0.03 0.42
CA LEU A 44 0.66 -0.20 -0.99
C LEU A 44 -0.17 0.97 -1.55
N ALA A 45 -0.97 1.64 -0.73
CA ALA A 45 -1.76 2.79 -1.14
C ALA A 45 -0.96 4.10 -1.24
N ILE A 46 0.15 4.21 -0.53
CA ILE A 46 1.09 5.35 -0.55
C ILE A 46 2.04 5.22 -1.74
N GLU A 47 2.51 4.00 -2.00
CA GLU A 47 3.43 3.63 -3.10
C GLU A 47 2.70 3.41 -4.44
N ARG A 48 1.39 3.65 -4.50
CA ARG A 48 0.60 3.44 -5.73
C ARG A 48 0.84 4.46 -6.84
N ASP A 49 1.68 5.46 -6.60
CA ASP A 49 2.11 6.45 -7.61
C ASP A 49 3.23 5.90 -8.53
N PHE A 50 3.70 4.67 -8.32
CA PHE A 50 4.64 3.99 -9.22
C PHE A 50 3.90 3.23 -10.32
N ASP A 51 4.39 3.33 -11.55
CA ASP A 51 3.90 2.55 -12.69
C ASP A 51 4.25 1.07 -12.48
N ILE A 52 3.24 0.26 -12.18
CA ILE A 52 3.42 -1.17 -11.95
C ILE A 52 3.16 -1.88 -13.28
N ASN A 53 4.21 -2.50 -13.84
CA ASN A 53 4.05 -3.40 -14.97
C ASN A 53 3.29 -4.67 -14.52
N PHE A 54 1.99 -4.71 -14.80
CA PHE A 54 1.10 -5.80 -14.43
C PHE A 54 1.50 -7.14 -15.06
N GLU A 55 1.99 -7.15 -16.31
CA GLU A 55 2.46 -8.38 -16.97
C GLU A 55 3.59 -9.04 -16.18
N ARG A 56 4.56 -8.25 -15.72
CA ARG A 56 5.68 -8.76 -14.92
C ARG A 56 5.21 -9.31 -13.57
N VAL A 57 4.19 -8.71 -12.95
CA VAL A 57 3.62 -9.20 -11.69
C VAL A 57 2.87 -10.51 -11.91
N VAL A 58 2.08 -10.61 -12.99
CA VAL A 58 1.36 -11.83 -13.38
C VAL A 58 2.34 -12.95 -13.70
N ASP A 59 3.37 -12.70 -14.50
CA ASP A 59 4.42 -13.67 -14.82
C ASP A 59 5.15 -14.17 -13.58
N LYS A 60 5.50 -13.26 -12.67
CA LYS A 60 6.17 -13.62 -11.40
C LYS A 60 5.24 -14.45 -10.52
N PHE A 61 3.95 -14.13 -10.49
CA PHE A 61 2.97 -14.89 -9.71
C PHE A 61 2.71 -16.29 -10.30
N ALA A 62 2.57 -16.39 -11.63
CA ALA A 62 2.44 -17.65 -12.35
C ALA A 62 3.66 -18.56 -12.16
N LYS A 63 4.88 -17.99 -12.17
CA LYS A 63 6.12 -18.76 -11.92
C LYS A 63 6.25 -19.22 -10.47
N ASN A 64 5.73 -18.47 -9.49
CA ASN A 64 5.88 -18.80 -8.06
C ASN A 64 4.82 -19.76 -7.52
N ARG A 65 3.73 -20.01 -8.24
CA ARG A 65 2.68 -20.96 -7.82
C ARG A 65 2.45 -22.01 -8.90
N LYS A 66 2.83 -23.25 -8.61
CA LYS A 66 2.62 -24.42 -9.48
C LYS A 66 1.14 -24.70 -9.82
N ASN A 67 0.17 -24.07 -9.13
CA ASN A 67 -1.28 -24.35 -9.26
C ASN A 67 -2.15 -23.06 -9.35
N CYS A 68 -1.81 -22.09 -10.21
CA CYS A 68 -2.68 -20.94 -10.44
C CYS A 68 -3.54 -21.14 -11.70
N ARG A 69 -4.74 -21.71 -11.50
CA ARG A 69 -5.85 -21.66 -12.48
C ARG A 69 -6.42 -20.23 -12.50
N ILE A 70 -5.73 -19.31 -13.14
CA ILE A 70 -6.36 -18.06 -13.58
C ILE A 70 -6.36 -18.15 -15.11
N LEU A 71 -7.42 -18.78 -15.63
CA LEU A 71 -7.77 -18.69 -17.03
C LEU A 71 -8.31 -17.26 -17.23
N LEU A 72 -7.47 -16.38 -17.74
CA LEU A 72 -7.94 -15.17 -18.42
C LEU A 72 -8.48 -15.66 -19.77
N LEU A 73 -9.82 -15.72 -19.88
CA LEU A 73 -10.52 -15.65 -21.15
C LEU A 73 -10.41 -14.23 -21.70
#